data_AF-A0AAD5QFV1-F1
#
_entry.id   AF-A0AAD5QFV1-F1
#
_cell.length_a   1.000
_cell.length_b   1.000
_cell.length_c   1.000
_cell.angle_alpha   90.00
_cell.angle_beta   90.00
_cell.angle_gamma   90.00
#
_symmetry.space_group_name_H-M   'P 1'
#
loop_
_entity.id
_entity.type
_entity.pdbx_description
1 polymer ?
#
loop_
_entity_poly.entity_id
_entity_poly.type
_entity_poly.pdbx_seq_one_letter_code
_entity_poly.pdbx_strand_id
1 'polypeptide(L)'
;MLSAVRCLVRDKVDPSKCRSFLDILASLCAINKVTNKIPLEKFYVHELADNYNLKMDYVKWARAQEDKASQVTCWSHYPFLMNAAAKGELLYVEAVISMQTSMNGARLNLFGFNLFFEQPFFELTVRRQHIVQDTINGLLSCERRYLQRPLKVQFMGEDAEDAGGVQKEFFMILFQKLLQSEYGMFIEDPDSAFSVVQWI
;
A
#
# COMPACT_ATOMS: atom_id res chain seq x y z
N MET A 1 6.26 19.72 -23.25
CA MET A 1 5.10 18.89 -22.88
C MET A 1 4.93 18.79 -21.37
N LEU A 2 5.92 18.26 -20.63
CA LEU A 2 5.84 18.21 -19.16
C LEU A 2 5.76 19.60 -18.51
N SER A 3 6.48 20.60 -19.03
CA SER A 3 6.36 22.00 -18.61
C SER A 3 4.93 22.56 -18.74
N ALA A 4 4.21 22.18 -19.81
CA ALA A 4 2.82 22.55 -20.00
C ALA A 4 1.92 21.88 -18.96
N VAL A 5 2.10 20.57 -18.70
CA VAL A 5 1.36 19.86 -17.64
C VAL A 5 1.61 20.48 -16.26
N ARG A 6 2.85 20.88 -15.95
CA ARG A 6 3.16 21.60 -14.70
C ARG A 6 2.41 22.93 -14.60
N CYS A 7 2.33 23.70 -15.69
CA CYS A 7 1.54 24.94 -15.73
C CYS A 7 0.06 24.66 -15.44
N LEU A 8 -0.52 23.67 -16.14
CA LEU A 8 -1.93 23.29 -15.98
C LEU A 8 -2.25 22.81 -14.56
N VAL A 9 -1.33 22.09 -13.92
CA VAL A 9 -1.45 21.66 -12.52
C VAL A 9 -1.47 22.87 -11.57
N ARG A 10 -0.58 23.86 -11.78
CA ARG A 10 -0.55 25.10 -10.98
C ARG A 10 -1.81 25.94 -11.15
N ASP A 11 -2.37 25.95 -12.37
CA ASP A 11 -3.62 26.63 -12.70
C ASP A 11 -4.86 25.84 -12.26
N LYS A 12 -4.68 24.71 -11.56
CA LYS A 12 -5.75 23.82 -11.07
C LYS A 12 -6.71 23.36 -12.17
N VAL A 13 -6.19 23.17 -13.38
CA VAL A 13 -6.95 22.70 -14.54
C VAL A 13 -7.30 21.23 -14.37
N ASP A 14 -8.58 20.90 -14.51
CA ASP A 14 -9.08 19.52 -14.45
C ASP A 14 -8.34 18.60 -15.43
N PRO A 15 -7.92 17.39 -14.99
CA PRO A 15 -7.12 16.49 -15.82
C PRO A 15 -7.84 16.02 -17.09
N SER A 16 -9.18 16.05 -17.14
CA SER A 16 -9.93 15.75 -18.38
C SER A 16 -9.60 16.71 -19.52
N LYS A 17 -9.29 17.98 -19.21
CA LYS A 17 -8.98 19.01 -20.22
C LYS A 17 -7.61 18.84 -20.85
N CYS A 18 -6.71 18.09 -20.21
CA CYS A 18 -5.36 17.86 -20.70
C CYS A 18 -5.04 16.39 -20.97
N ARG A 19 -6.08 15.54 -21.00
CA ARG A 19 -5.98 14.08 -21.18
C ARG A 19 -5.05 13.66 -22.33
N SER A 20 -5.18 14.27 -23.51
CA SER A 20 -4.34 13.94 -24.67
C SER A 20 -2.84 14.14 -24.38
N PHE A 21 -2.47 15.17 -23.62
CA PHE A 21 -1.07 15.36 -23.21
C PHE A 21 -0.62 14.31 -22.21
N LEU A 22 -1.50 13.91 -21.29
CA LEU A 22 -1.21 12.87 -20.29
C LEU A 22 -1.02 11.50 -20.95
N ASP A 23 -1.84 11.15 -21.94
CA ASP A 23 -1.76 9.90 -22.70
C ASP A 23 -0.44 9.82 -23.52
N ILE A 24 -0.01 10.93 -24.13
CA ILE A 24 1.27 10.99 -24.83
C ILE A 24 2.43 10.83 -23.84
N LEU A 25 2.38 11.49 -22.68
CA LEU A 25 3.39 11.32 -21.64
C LEU A 25 3.41 9.91 -21.07
N ALA A 26 2.25 9.26 -20.93
CA ALA A 26 2.14 7.87 -20.50
C ALA A 26 2.81 6.93 -21.52
N SER A 27 2.58 7.16 -22.81
CA SER A 27 3.22 6.43 -23.90
C SER A 27 4.74 6.62 -23.89
N LEU A 28 5.21 7.87 -23.71
CA LEU A 28 6.63 8.17 -23.56
C LEU A 28 7.23 7.46 -22.34
N CYS A 29 6.54 7.46 -21.20
CA CYS A 29 6.98 6.76 -20.00
C CYS A 29 7.06 5.24 -20.24
N ALA A 30 6.10 4.66 -20.97
CA ALA A 30 6.10 3.23 -21.31
C ALA A 30 7.31 2.86 -22.18
N ILE A 31 7.62 3.66 -23.20
CA ILE A 31 8.84 3.48 -24.02
C ILE A 31 10.10 3.66 -23.17
N ASN A 32 10.10 4.64 -22.26
CA ASN A 32 11.24 4.90 -21.39
C ASN A 32 11.54 3.75 -20.42
N LYS A 33 10.54 2.99 -19.97
CA LYS A 33 10.75 1.79 -19.14
C LYS A 33 11.62 0.73 -19.83
N VAL A 34 11.58 0.64 -21.15
CA VAL A 34 12.38 -0.32 -21.93
C VAL A 34 13.74 0.26 -22.31
N THR A 35 13.76 1.54 -22.69
CA THR A 35 14.97 2.17 -23.23
C THR A 35 15.90 2.76 -22.18
N ASN A 36 15.38 3.03 -20.98
CA ASN A 36 16.05 3.65 -19.84
C ASN A 36 16.84 4.93 -20.19
N LYS A 37 16.31 5.74 -21.13
CA LYS A 37 16.99 6.94 -21.64
C LYS A 37 16.79 8.18 -20.76
N ILE A 38 15.69 8.23 -20.02
CA ILE A 38 15.29 9.38 -19.20
C ILE A 38 15.13 8.88 -17.75
N PRO A 39 15.80 9.49 -16.76
CA PRO A 39 15.55 9.16 -15.36
C PRO A 39 14.07 9.36 -15.00
N LEU A 40 13.48 8.45 -14.22
CA LEU A 40 12.06 8.47 -13.89
C LEU A 40 11.64 9.75 -13.16
N GLU A 41 12.55 10.32 -12.37
CA GLU A 41 12.36 11.56 -11.61
C GLU A 41 12.07 12.75 -12.51
N LYS A 42 12.51 12.71 -13.78
CA LYS A 42 12.20 13.75 -14.75
C LYS A 42 10.73 13.78 -15.15
N PHE A 43 9.96 12.73 -14.89
CA PHE A 43 8.52 12.71 -15.12
C PHE A 43 7.71 13.26 -13.94
N TYR A 44 8.32 13.44 -12.76
CA TYR A 44 7.59 13.87 -11.57
C TYR A 44 7.08 15.30 -11.68
N VAL A 45 5.86 15.50 -11.23
CA VAL A 45 5.19 16.79 -11.07
C VAL A 45 4.96 16.98 -9.57
N HIS A 46 5.91 17.63 -8.92
CA HIS A 46 5.89 17.82 -7.47
C HIS A 46 4.71 18.67 -7.02
N GLU A 47 4.28 19.60 -7.87
CA GLU A 47 3.15 20.49 -7.62
C GLU A 47 1.80 19.78 -7.55
N LEU A 48 1.70 18.49 -7.93
CA LEU A 48 0.44 17.75 -7.89
C LEU A 48 -0.10 17.62 -6.47
N ALA A 49 0.74 17.21 -5.52
CA ALA A 49 0.33 16.99 -4.13
C ALA A 49 -0.04 18.30 -3.42
N ASP A 50 0.58 19.41 -3.82
CA ASP A 50 0.32 20.74 -3.25
C ASP A 50 -0.99 21.35 -3.78
N ASN A 51 -1.39 21.01 -5.00
CA ASN A 51 -2.56 21.61 -5.66
C ASN A 51 -3.81 20.73 -5.62
N TYR A 52 -3.66 19.42 -5.42
CA TYR A 52 -4.75 18.45 -5.45
C TYR A 52 -4.75 17.53 -4.23
N ASN A 53 -5.95 17.20 -3.74
CA ASN A 53 -6.11 16.14 -2.76
C ASN A 53 -6.02 14.78 -3.47
N LEU A 54 -4.80 14.27 -3.60
CA LEU A 54 -4.52 13.00 -4.28
C LEU A 54 -5.23 11.81 -3.62
N LYS A 55 -5.50 11.85 -2.31
CA LYS A 55 -6.26 10.80 -1.61
C LYS A 55 -7.69 10.70 -2.15
N MET A 56 -8.37 11.85 -2.26
CA MET A 56 -9.73 11.91 -2.78
C MET A 56 -9.78 11.63 -4.29
N ASP A 57 -8.77 12.08 -5.04
CA ASP A 57 -8.62 11.74 -6.46
C ASP A 57 -8.48 10.23 -6.67
N TYR A 58 -7.68 9.56 -5.84
CA TYR A 58 -7.52 8.10 -5.88
C TYR A 58 -8.82 7.37 -5.54
N VAL A 59 -9.54 7.78 -4.50
CA VAL A 59 -10.85 7.18 -4.14
C VAL A 59 -11.85 7.31 -5.30
N LYS A 60 -11.89 8.46 -5.97
CA LYS A 60 -12.74 8.67 -7.16
C LYS A 60 -12.33 7.74 -8.30
N TRP A 61 -11.04 7.66 -8.59
CA TRP A 61 -10.48 6.78 -9.62
C TRP A 61 -10.77 5.31 -9.36
N ALA A 62 -10.55 4.83 -8.13
CA ALA A 62 -10.77 3.45 -7.73
C ALA A 62 -12.24 3.05 -7.91
N ARG A 63 -13.18 3.89 -7.46
CA ARG A 63 -14.63 3.66 -7.65
C ARG A 63 -15.05 3.67 -9.13
N ALA A 64 -14.46 4.55 -9.93
CA ALA A 64 -14.76 4.64 -11.36
C ALA A 64 -14.32 3.39 -12.15
N GLN A 65 -13.40 2.56 -11.63
CA GLN A 65 -13.06 1.29 -12.28
C GLN A 65 -14.17 0.24 -12.15
N GLU A 66 -14.96 0.29 -11.07
CA GLU A 66 -16.08 -0.63 -10.85
C GLU A 66 -17.28 -0.26 -11.72
N ASP A 67 -17.49 1.05 -11.93
CA ASP A 67 -18.61 1.59 -12.71
C ASP A 67 -18.18 2.00 -14.14
N LYS A 68 -18.32 1.07 -15.10
CA LYS A 68 -17.95 1.27 -16.52
C LYS A 68 -18.67 2.45 -17.19
N ALA A 69 -19.72 3.01 -16.60
CA ALA A 69 -20.43 4.18 -17.12
C ALA A 69 -19.71 5.52 -16.82
N SER A 70 -18.81 5.55 -15.83
CA SER A 70 -18.17 6.77 -15.35
C SER A 70 -16.85 7.06 -16.09
N GLN A 71 -16.90 7.94 -17.10
CA GLN A 71 -15.70 8.49 -17.77
C GLN A 71 -15.03 9.58 -16.90
N VAL A 72 -14.50 9.19 -15.74
CA VAL A 72 -13.78 10.13 -14.85
C VAL A 72 -12.29 10.09 -15.18
N THR A 73 -11.72 11.25 -15.51
CA THR A 73 -10.26 11.39 -15.63
C THR A 73 -9.71 11.85 -14.28
N CYS A 74 -8.78 11.10 -13.71
CA CYS A 74 -8.14 11.39 -12.43
C CYS A 74 -6.61 11.44 -12.60
N TRP A 75 -5.93 12.21 -11.75
CA TRP A 75 -4.46 12.24 -11.74
C TRP A 75 -3.86 10.88 -11.34
N SER A 76 -4.57 10.14 -10.49
CA SER A 76 -4.23 8.79 -10.04
C SER A 76 -4.21 7.76 -11.17
N HIS A 77 -4.80 8.06 -12.34
CA HIS A 77 -4.64 7.23 -13.55
C HIS A 77 -3.22 7.32 -14.14
N TYR A 78 -2.43 8.33 -13.77
CA TYR A 78 -1.08 8.59 -14.30
C TYR A 78 -0.02 8.59 -13.17
N PRO A 79 0.21 7.46 -12.46
CA PRO A 79 1.07 7.40 -11.28
C PRO A 79 2.56 7.71 -11.58
N PHE A 80 2.99 7.65 -12.84
CA PHE A 80 4.37 8.02 -13.24
C PHE A 80 4.66 9.51 -13.05
N LEU A 81 3.63 10.37 -12.96
CA LEU A 81 3.78 11.79 -12.65
C LEU A 81 4.00 12.05 -11.14
N MET A 82 3.79 11.05 -10.29
CA MET A 82 3.85 11.19 -8.84
C MET A 82 5.22 10.78 -8.31
N ASN A 83 5.74 11.56 -7.37
CA ASN A 83 6.97 11.23 -6.64
C ASN A 83 6.73 10.12 -5.59
N ALA A 84 7.80 9.67 -4.94
CA ALA A 84 7.74 8.61 -3.95
C ALA A 84 6.81 8.93 -2.77
N ALA A 85 6.83 10.17 -2.26
CA ALA A 85 5.97 10.60 -1.15
C ALA A 85 4.49 10.51 -1.52
N ALA A 86 4.09 11.05 -2.68
CA ALA A 86 2.71 10.97 -3.15
C ALA A 86 2.26 9.51 -3.38
N LYS A 87 3.13 8.67 -3.96
CA LYS A 87 2.85 7.23 -4.11
C LYS A 87 2.70 6.52 -2.77
N GLY A 88 3.51 6.86 -1.78
CA GLY A 88 3.38 6.33 -0.41
C GLY A 88 2.02 6.66 0.19
N GLU A 89 1.55 7.89 0.05
CA GLU A 89 0.21 8.29 0.49
C GLU A 89 -0.90 7.54 -0.25
N LEU A 90 -0.77 7.32 -1.57
CA LEU A 90 -1.75 6.55 -2.33
C LEU A 90 -1.78 5.08 -1.93
N LEU A 91 -0.62 4.45 -1.75
CA LEU A 91 -0.51 3.07 -1.27
C LEU A 91 -1.11 2.93 0.13
N TYR A 92 -0.93 3.93 1.00
CA TYR A 92 -1.60 3.96 2.29
C TYR A 92 -3.13 4.01 2.15
N VAL A 93 -3.65 4.89 1.30
CA VAL A 93 -5.10 4.98 1.04
C VAL A 93 -5.64 3.67 0.46
N GLU A 94 -4.93 3.06 -0.49
CA GLU A 94 -5.27 1.76 -1.07
C GLU A 94 -5.34 0.66 0.00
N ALA A 95 -4.32 0.58 0.87
CA ALA A 95 -4.30 -0.39 1.96
C ALA A 95 -5.48 -0.21 2.93
N VAL A 96 -5.81 1.03 3.29
CA VAL A 96 -6.97 1.35 4.14
C VAL A 96 -8.28 0.93 3.47
N ILE A 97 -8.45 1.21 2.17
CA ILE A 97 -9.64 0.80 1.41
C ILE A 97 -9.72 -0.73 1.35
N SER A 98 -8.62 -1.41 1.04
CA SER A 98 -8.56 -2.88 0.97
C SER A 98 -8.96 -3.52 2.30
N MET A 99 -8.43 -3.00 3.42
CA MET A 99 -8.77 -3.47 4.77
C MET A 99 -10.26 -3.26 5.08
N GLN A 100 -10.78 -2.06 4.81
CA GLN A 100 -12.19 -1.75 5.03
C GLN A 100 -13.12 -2.62 4.18
N THR A 101 -12.77 -2.88 2.92
CA THR A 101 -13.56 -3.75 2.04
C THR A 101 -13.56 -5.19 2.54
N SER A 102 -12.42 -5.73 2.99
CA SER A 102 -12.34 -7.07 3.58
C SER A 102 -13.16 -7.18 4.88
N MET A 103 -13.18 -6.13 5.71
CA MET A 103 -14.02 -6.08 6.91
C MET A 103 -15.51 -5.90 6.60
N ASN A 104 -15.85 -5.08 5.61
CA ASN A 104 -17.25 -4.84 5.23
C ASN A 104 -17.91 -6.10 4.67
N GLY A 105 -17.16 -6.96 3.97
CA GLY A 105 -17.64 -8.28 3.55
C GLY A 105 -18.03 -9.20 4.71
N ALA A 106 -17.52 -8.94 5.92
CA ALA A 106 -17.82 -9.66 7.16
C ALA A 106 -18.87 -8.96 8.06
N ARG A 107 -19.38 -7.80 7.62
CA ARG A 107 -20.25 -6.93 8.43
C ARG A 107 -21.66 -6.86 7.84
N LEU A 108 -22.66 -7.23 8.63
CA LEU A 108 -24.08 -7.04 8.33
C LEU A 108 -24.58 -5.83 9.10
N ASN A 109 -25.18 -4.86 8.41
CA ASN A 109 -25.91 -3.79 9.07
C ASN A 109 -27.39 -4.19 9.18
N LEU A 110 -27.85 -4.47 10.39
CA LEU A 110 -29.23 -4.85 10.67
C LEU A 110 -29.84 -3.87 11.68
N PHE A 111 -30.87 -3.13 11.26
CA PHE A 111 -31.55 -2.11 12.07
C PHE A 111 -30.60 -1.07 12.71
N GLY A 112 -29.54 -0.66 12.01
CA GLY A 112 -28.56 0.30 12.51
C GLY A 112 -27.49 -0.29 13.42
N PHE A 113 -27.55 -1.60 13.73
CA PHE A 113 -26.52 -2.33 14.44
C PHE A 113 -25.56 -3.01 13.46
N ASN A 114 -24.26 -2.85 13.71
CA ASN A 114 -23.21 -3.56 12.98
C ASN A 114 -22.97 -4.92 13.65
N LEU A 115 -23.38 -5.99 12.97
CA LEU A 115 -23.09 -7.36 13.38
C LEU A 115 -22.00 -7.93 12.48
N PHE A 116 -20.91 -8.40 13.09
CA PHE A 116 -19.87 -9.11 12.36
C PHE A 116 -20.17 -10.60 12.38
N PHE A 117 -20.29 -11.20 11.20
CA PHE A 117 -20.56 -12.64 11.03
C PHE A 117 -19.28 -13.43 10.73
N GLU A 118 -18.15 -12.75 10.55
CA GLU A 118 -16.80 -13.33 10.52
C GLU A 118 -15.82 -12.48 11.34
N GLN A 119 -14.64 -13.01 11.63
CA GLN A 119 -13.58 -12.37 12.45
C GLN A 119 -13.04 -11.07 11.83
N PRO A 120 -13.35 -9.87 12.36
CA PRO A 120 -13.04 -8.59 11.69
C PRO A 120 -11.54 -8.27 11.58
N PHE A 121 -10.70 -9.00 12.30
CA PHE A 121 -9.24 -8.81 12.34
C PHE A 121 -8.53 -10.10 11.94
N PHE A 122 -7.31 -9.95 11.45
CA PHE A 122 -6.36 -11.06 11.41
C PHE A 122 -5.67 -11.12 12.78
N GLU A 123 -6.09 -12.07 13.63
CA GLU A 123 -5.53 -12.20 14.97
C GLU A 123 -4.35 -13.19 14.98
N LEU A 124 -3.21 -12.76 15.51
CA LEU A 124 -2.02 -13.59 15.72
C LEU A 124 -1.67 -13.64 17.21
N THR A 125 -1.80 -14.82 17.81
CA THR A 125 -1.28 -15.09 19.15
C THR A 125 0.09 -15.74 19.05
N VAL A 126 1.12 -15.09 19.59
CA VAL A 126 2.52 -15.51 19.45
C VAL A 126 3.24 -15.57 20.79
N ARG A 127 4.20 -16.49 20.92
CA ARG A 127 5.11 -16.54 22.08
C ARG A 127 6.38 -15.77 21.74
N ARG A 128 6.84 -14.86 22.61
CA ARG A 128 8.06 -14.04 22.36
C ARG A 128 9.28 -14.87 21.92
N GLN A 129 9.48 -16.01 22.58
CA GLN A 129 10.61 -16.91 22.30
C GLN A 129 10.48 -17.60 20.92
N HIS A 130 9.26 -17.89 20.47
CA HIS A 130 8.96 -18.63 19.23
C HIS A 130 8.29 -17.77 18.16
N ILE A 131 8.44 -16.44 18.24
CA ILE A 131 7.69 -15.47 17.42
C ILE A 131 7.79 -15.72 15.91
N VAL A 132 8.95 -16.13 15.39
CA VAL A 132 9.13 -16.43 13.96
C VAL A 132 8.27 -17.63 13.56
N GLN A 133 8.41 -18.75 14.28
CA GLN A 133 7.67 -19.98 14.00
C GLN A 133 6.16 -19.79 14.18
N ASP A 134 5.74 -19.14 15.27
CA ASP A 134 4.32 -18.88 15.54
C ASP A 134 3.71 -17.96 14.48
N THR A 135 4.44 -16.94 14.02
CA THR A 135 4.00 -16.05 12.93
C THR A 135 3.85 -16.79 11.62
N ILE A 136 4.86 -17.59 11.21
CA ILE A 136 4.80 -18.37 9.96
C ILE A 136 3.62 -19.34 9.99
N ASN A 137 3.44 -20.08 11.10
CA ASN A 137 2.33 -21.00 11.26
C ASN A 137 0.98 -20.27 11.21
N GLY A 138 0.87 -19.10 11.85
CA GLY A 138 -0.32 -18.26 11.80
C GLY A 138 -0.64 -17.76 10.38
N LEU A 139 0.38 -17.36 9.61
CA LEU A 139 0.20 -16.95 8.21
C LEU A 139 -0.21 -18.11 7.30
N LEU A 140 0.39 -19.29 7.48
CA LEU A 140 0.10 -20.48 6.66
C LEU A 140 -1.27 -21.11 6.95
N SER A 141 -1.74 -21.00 8.20
CA SER A 141 -3.06 -21.49 8.61
C SER A 141 -4.20 -20.52 8.28
N CYS A 142 -3.87 -19.27 7.91
CA CYS A 142 -4.84 -18.23 7.64
C CYS A 142 -5.28 -18.24 6.16
N GLU A 143 -6.59 -18.15 5.91
CA GLU A 143 -7.07 -17.98 4.54
C GLU A 143 -6.68 -16.59 4.00
N ARG A 144 -6.31 -16.53 2.73
CA ARG A 144 -5.84 -15.30 2.07
C ARG A 144 -6.77 -14.09 2.23
N ARG A 145 -8.09 -14.32 2.30
CA ARG A 145 -9.10 -13.27 2.46
C ARG A 145 -8.98 -12.51 3.79
N TYR A 146 -8.49 -13.16 4.85
CA TYR A 146 -8.29 -12.55 6.15
C TYR A 146 -6.94 -11.82 6.26
N LEU A 147 -5.94 -12.16 5.45
CA LEU A 147 -4.64 -11.48 5.46
C LEU A 147 -4.72 -9.99 5.09
N GLN A 148 -5.80 -9.59 4.41
CA GLN A 148 -6.09 -8.19 4.10
C GLN A 148 -6.86 -7.48 5.22
N ARG A 149 -7.24 -8.15 6.32
CA ARG A 149 -7.86 -7.50 7.48
C ARG A 149 -6.80 -6.82 8.34
N PRO A 150 -7.17 -5.83 9.17
CA PRO A 150 -6.22 -5.23 10.09
C PRO A 150 -5.65 -6.32 11.01
N LEU A 151 -4.32 -6.34 11.13
CA LEU A 151 -3.61 -7.27 12.01
C LEU A 151 -3.90 -6.90 13.46
N LYS A 152 -4.06 -7.90 14.32
CA LYS A 152 -4.09 -7.75 15.78
C LYS A 152 -3.20 -8.80 16.38
N VAL A 153 -2.19 -8.37 17.12
CA VAL A 153 -1.21 -9.27 17.73
C VAL A 153 -1.46 -9.38 19.23
N GLN A 154 -1.30 -10.57 19.77
CA GLN A 154 -1.31 -10.83 21.20
C GLN A 154 -0.10 -11.68 21.59
N PHE A 155 0.67 -11.23 22.59
CA PHE A 155 1.68 -12.06 23.20
C PHE A 155 1.03 -13.01 24.22
N MET A 156 1.34 -14.31 24.11
CA MET A 156 0.73 -15.32 24.95
C MET A 156 1.06 -15.09 26.44
N GLY A 157 0.01 -14.95 27.27
CA GLY A 157 0.15 -14.73 28.71
C GLY A 157 0.43 -13.29 29.11
N GLU A 158 0.31 -12.33 28.19
CA GLU A 158 0.50 -10.90 28.44
C GLU A 158 -0.80 -10.13 28.20
N ASP A 159 -1.11 -9.21 29.11
CA ASP A 159 -2.23 -8.29 28.95
C ASP A 159 -1.81 -7.15 28.01
N ALA A 160 -2.56 -6.99 26.92
CA ALA A 160 -2.33 -5.94 25.95
C ALA A 160 -3.20 -4.72 26.26
N GLU A 161 -2.63 -3.70 26.92
CA GLU A 161 -3.33 -2.44 27.18
C GLU A 161 -3.33 -1.51 25.95
N ASP A 162 -2.25 -1.50 25.16
CA ASP A 162 -2.12 -0.69 23.93
C ASP A 162 -1.86 -1.57 22.69
N ALA A 163 -2.88 -1.72 21.86
CA ALA A 163 -2.81 -2.48 20.62
C ALA A 163 -1.77 -1.91 19.62
N GLY A 164 -1.55 -0.59 19.61
CA GLY A 164 -0.58 0.05 18.72
C GLY A 164 0.86 -0.25 19.13
N GLY A 165 1.17 -0.12 20.42
CA GLY A 165 2.45 -0.49 21.00
C GLY A 165 2.81 -1.96 20.76
N VAL A 166 1.85 -2.87 20.98
CA VAL A 166 2.06 -4.32 20.80
C VAL A 166 2.40 -4.69 19.34
N GLN A 167 1.72 -4.09 18.35
CA GLN A 167 2.05 -4.34 16.94
C GLN A 167 3.46 -3.85 16.57
N LYS A 168 3.84 -2.66 17.04
CA LYS A 168 5.17 -2.12 16.78
C LYS A 168 6.25 -3.01 17.38
N GLU A 169 6.06 -3.44 18.62
CA GLU A 169 6.97 -4.35 19.30
C GLU A 169 7.06 -5.70 18.57
N PHE A 170 5.92 -6.27 18.17
CA PHE A 170 5.87 -7.50 17.39
C PHE A 170 6.74 -7.43 16.12
N PHE A 171 6.55 -6.40 15.29
CA PHE A 171 7.34 -6.27 14.07
C PHE A 171 8.83 -6.04 14.36
N MET A 172 9.16 -5.26 15.39
CA MET A 172 10.56 -5.07 15.79
C MET A 172 11.24 -6.40 16.14
N ILE A 173 10.64 -7.20 17.02
CA ILE A 173 11.23 -8.48 17.44
C ILE A 173 11.26 -9.46 16.27
N LEU A 174 10.18 -9.51 15.47
CA LEU A 174 10.11 -10.37 14.31
C LEU A 174 11.24 -10.05 13.33
N PHE A 175 11.37 -8.81 12.87
CA PHE A 175 12.41 -8.44 11.91
C PHE A 175 13.82 -8.64 12.46
N GLN A 176 14.07 -8.34 13.74
CA GLN A 176 15.37 -8.61 14.38
C GLN A 176 15.74 -10.10 14.30
N LYS A 177 14.79 -11.00 14.53
CA LYS A 177 15.02 -12.44 14.40
C LYS A 177 15.07 -12.90 12.95
N LEU A 178 14.27 -12.32 12.06
CA LEU A 178 14.28 -12.74 10.66
C LEU A 178 15.63 -12.46 9.99
N LEU A 179 16.28 -11.34 10.36
CA LEU A 179 17.58 -10.91 9.84
C LEU A 179 18.78 -11.63 10.48
N GLN A 180 18.56 -12.45 11.51
CA GLN A 180 19.59 -13.27 12.12
C GLN A 180 19.98 -14.43 11.19
N SER A 181 21.28 -14.62 10.98
CA SER A 181 21.81 -15.64 10.07
C SER A 181 21.42 -17.06 10.48
N GLU A 182 21.15 -17.29 11.76
CA GLU A 182 20.71 -18.57 12.32
C GLU A 182 19.36 -19.04 11.76
N TYR A 183 18.52 -18.12 11.28
CA TYR A 183 17.24 -18.49 10.65
C TYR A 183 17.36 -18.74 9.14
N GLY A 184 18.52 -18.47 8.52
CA GLY A 184 18.81 -18.81 7.13
C GLY A 184 17.91 -18.16 6.08
N MET A 185 17.15 -17.12 6.44
CA MET A 185 16.24 -16.42 5.50
C MET A 185 16.95 -15.31 4.73
N PHE A 186 18.01 -14.74 5.31
CA PHE A 186 18.79 -13.69 4.67
C PHE A 186 20.29 -13.94 4.84
N ILE A 187 21.07 -13.54 3.84
CA ILE A 187 22.53 -13.51 3.88
C ILE A 187 22.97 -12.06 3.73
N GLU A 188 24.02 -11.63 4.42
CA GLU A 188 24.63 -10.32 4.17
C GLU A 188 25.24 -10.26 2.77
N ASP A 189 24.93 -9.21 2.01
CA ASP A 189 25.61 -8.93 0.76
C ASP A 189 27.09 -8.56 1.05
N PRO A 190 28.07 -9.22 0.41
CA PRO A 190 29.48 -8.87 0.61
C PRO A 190 29.80 -7.42 0.20
N ASP A 191 29.05 -6.89 -0.79
CA ASP A 191 29.31 -5.58 -1.38
C ASP A 191 28.48 -4.45 -0.73
N SER A 192 27.50 -4.80 0.10
CA SER A 192 26.65 -3.84 0.79
C SER A 192 26.22 -4.42 2.14
N ALA A 193 26.26 -3.64 3.23
CA ALA A 193 25.86 -4.13 4.56
C ALA A 193 24.34 -4.44 4.70
N PHE A 194 23.67 -4.78 3.60
CA PHE A 194 22.26 -5.12 3.51
C PHE A 194 22.08 -6.63 3.37
N SER A 195 21.02 -7.16 3.99
CA SER A 195 20.70 -8.59 3.90
C SER A 195 19.87 -8.89 2.65
N VAL A 196 20.28 -9.89 1.87
CA VAL A 196 19.62 -10.37 0.65
C VAL A 196 18.84 -11.64 0.95
N VAL A 197 17.65 -11.77 0.36
CA VAL A 197 16.78 -12.95 0.52
C VAL A 197 17.45 -14.20 -0.05
N GLN A 198 17.63 -15.22 0.78
CA GLN A 198 18.03 -16.56 0.32
C GLN A 198 16.75 -17.37 0.07
N TRP A 199 16.44 -17.66 -1.20
CA TRP A 199 15.35 -18.60 -1.51
C TRP A 199 15.73 -19.99 -1.01
N ILE A 200 14.96 -20.50 -0.05
CA ILE A 200 14.91 -21.93 0.30
C ILE A 200 14.09 -22.65 -0.77
#